data_AF-A0A850A5Z6-F1
#
_entry.id   AF-A0A850A5Z6-F1
#
_cell.length_a   1.000
_cell.length_b   1.000
_cell.length_c   1.000
_cell.angle_alpha   90.00
_cell.angle_beta   90.00
_cell.angle_gamma   90.00
#
_symmetry.space_group_name_H-M   'P 1'
#
loop_
_entity.id
_entity.type
_entity.pdbx_description
1 polymer ?
#
loop_
_entity_poly.entity_id
_entity_poly.type
_entity_poly.pdbx_seq_one_letter_code
_entity_poly.pdbx_strand_id
1 'polypeptide(L)'
;MGRVISFIIQKGGCGKTTTTVNTASYLALQGYRVLAVDMDPQGNLTQHFGYDTESTDNGLMHLFLNQKSFGQAVLKRDENLHVLSNNIDMTAIEFTLYKSLTREYVLRDVLQPVMADYDFILIDCPPNLGIFSMNALVASTDFILVVSPEFFPMRAIKPLYDTFLMVKNKLNHTLQFKGVVMTMCDFRTRHAQEIRKILEKNFPHKLYKSYIRNNVALKEASSLGKSIFEYDPRSIGAFDYQSFVEEFLRDNETARHKRAYYESHFHRLSPGEQQEIIHFARQNLSNYNRERLDSVDEEPILKEALLIERNKILEKLFPYRQYAASPKE
;
A
#
# COMPACT_ATOMS: atom_id res chain seq x y z
N MET A 1 -4.64 5.39 -14.74
CA MET A 1 -5.30 4.40 -13.86
C MET A 1 -5.01 4.79 -12.43
N GLY A 2 -6.04 4.81 -11.58
CA GLY A 2 -5.89 5.03 -10.15
C GLY A 2 -5.04 3.94 -9.52
N ARG A 3 -4.23 4.31 -8.52
CA ARG A 3 -3.46 3.35 -7.73
C ARG A 3 -4.31 2.83 -6.58
N VAL A 4 -4.30 1.52 -6.38
CA VAL A 4 -5.05 0.88 -5.30
C VAL A 4 -4.05 0.40 -4.26
N ILE A 5 -4.04 1.03 -3.08
CA ILE A 5 -3.06 0.78 -2.03
C ILE A 5 -3.73 0.19 -0.80
N SER A 6 -3.34 -1.02 -0.42
CA SER A 6 -3.75 -1.62 0.85
C SER A 6 -2.79 -1.26 1.98
N PHE A 7 -3.32 -0.79 3.10
CA PHE A 7 -2.57 -0.66 4.35
C PHE A 7 -2.76 -1.91 5.20
N ILE A 8 -1.67 -2.63 5.49
CA ILE A 8 -1.73 -3.98 6.07
C ILE A 8 -0.89 -4.08 7.34
N ILE A 9 -1.40 -4.87 8.29
CA ILE A 9 -0.62 -5.42 9.39
C ILE A 9 -1.24 -6.72 9.94
N GLN A 10 -0.46 -7.51 10.69
CA GLN A 10 -0.87 -8.75 11.36
C GLN A 10 -1.29 -8.59 12.85
N LYS A 11 -1.39 -7.37 13.40
CA LYS A 11 -1.89 -7.13 14.78
C LYS A 11 -2.66 -5.81 14.90
N GLY A 12 -3.75 -5.83 15.66
CA GLY A 12 -4.55 -4.64 15.97
C GLY A 12 -3.76 -3.57 16.74
N GLY A 13 -4.17 -2.31 16.63
CA GLY A 13 -3.61 -1.20 17.42
C GLY A 13 -2.37 -0.52 16.86
N CYS A 14 -1.91 -0.88 15.66
CA CYS A 14 -0.67 -0.33 15.08
C CYS A 14 -0.88 0.94 14.23
N GLY A 15 -2.01 1.63 14.35
CA GLY A 15 -2.25 2.89 13.63
C GLY A 15 -2.53 2.75 12.13
N LYS A 16 -2.91 1.57 11.64
CA LYS A 16 -3.28 1.30 10.24
C LYS A 16 -4.44 2.18 9.77
N THR A 17 -5.59 2.10 10.44
CA THR A 17 -6.78 2.92 10.15
C THR A 17 -6.46 4.41 10.22
N THR A 18 -5.75 4.85 11.27
CA THR A 18 -5.27 6.23 11.41
C THR A 18 -4.39 6.65 10.23
N THR A 19 -3.53 5.75 9.76
CA THR A 19 -2.66 6.00 8.61
C THR A 19 -3.46 6.10 7.32
N THR A 20 -4.41 5.18 7.08
CA THR A 20 -5.28 5.22 5.91
C THR A 20 -6.08 6.52 5.84
N VAL A 21 -6.72 6.90 6.95
CA VAL A 21 -7.54 8.13 7.03
C VAL A 21 -6.71 9.38 6.77
N ASN A 22 -5.57 9.52 7.43
CA ASN A 22 -4.75 10.74 7.31
C ASN A 22 -4.02 10.80 5.96
N THR A 23 -3.62 9.65 5.40
CA THR A 23 -3.08 9.59 4.03
C THR A 23 -4.15 10.01 3.03
N ALA A 24 -5.37 9.47 3.14
CA ALA A 24 -6.48 9.82 2.26
C ALA A 24 -6.80 11.32 2.31
N SER A 25 -6.89 11.86 3.53
CA SER A 25 -7.22 13.26 3.78
C SER A 25 -6.16 14.20 3.22
N TYR A 26 -4.86 13.91 3.43
CA TYR A 26 -3.80 14.75 2.88
C TYR A 26 -3.74 14.69 1.36
N LEU A 27 -3.90 13.50 0.75
CA LEU A 27 -3.96 13.36 -0.71
C LEU A 27 -5.12 14.17 -1.32
N ALA A 28 -6.30 14.13 -0.69
CA ALA A 28 -7.45 14.93 -1.13
C ALA A 28 -7.19 16.44 -1.00
N LEU A 29 -6.54 16.88 0.08
CA LEU A 29 -6.10 18.28 0.26
C LEU A 29 -5.08 18.72 -0.79
N GLN A 30 -4.30 17.79 -1.37
CA GLN A 30 -3.40 18.05 -2.49
C GLN A 30 -4.11 18.03 -3.86
N GLY A 31 -5.44 17.87 -3.88
CA GLY A 31 -6.27 17.91 -5.08
C GLY A 31 -6.40 16.59 -5.83
N TYR A 32 -5.94 15.47 -5.25
CA TYR A 32 -6.16 14.14 -5.83
C TYR A 32 -7.56 13.64 -5.54
N ARG A 33 -8.17 12.91 -6.49
CA ARG A 33 -9.44 12.23 -6.27
C ARG A 33 -9.18 10.92 -5.52
N VAL A 34 -9.66 10.84 -4.28
CA VAL A 34 -9.34 9.75 -3.35
C VAL A 34 -10.59 8.98 -2.95
N LEU A 35 -10.50 7.65 -2.97
CA LEU A 35 -11.47 6.75 -2.35
C LEU A 35 -10.80 6.04 -1.17
N ALA A 36 -11.33 6.21 0.05
CA ALA A 36 -10.97 5.37 1.19
C ALA A 36 -11.96 4.21 1.31
N VAL A 37 -11.47 2.98 1.48
CA VAL A 37 -12.30 1.77 1.57
C VAL A 37 -12.07 1.11 2.92
N ASP A 38 -13.14 0.87 3.66
CA ASP A 38 -13.10 0.15 4.93
C ASP A 38 -13.36 -1.34 4.71
N MET A 39 -12.29 -2.15 4.72
CA MET A 39 -12.37 -3.62 4.60
C MET A 39 -12.31 -4.33 5.95
N ASP A 40 -12.13 -3.60 7.07
CA ASP A 40 -12.05 -4.19 8.40
C ASP A 40 -13.46 -4.31 8.99
N PRO A 41 -14.01 -5.52 9.24
CA PRO A 41 -15.36 -5.71 9.77
C PRO A 41 -15.69 -4.94 11.05
N GLN A 42 -14.68 -4.40 11.76
CA GLN A 42 -14.87 -3.52 12.91
C GLN A 42 -15.32 -2.10 12.53
N GLY A 43 -15.25 -1.70 11.26
CA GLY A 43 -15.73 -0.41 10.78
C GLY A 43 -14.94 0.81 11.27
N ASN A 44 -13.70 0.60 11.74
CA ASN A 44 -12.90 1.64 12.38
C ASN A 44 -12.61 2.82 11.43
N LEU A 45 -12.42 2.59 10.13
CA LEU A 45 -12.17 3.67 9.17
C LEU A 45 -13.44 4.49 8.96
N THR A 46 -14.58 3.82 8.83
CA THR A 46 -15.90 4.43 8.70
C THR A 46 -16.19 5.36 9.87
N GLN A 47 -15.99 4.88 11.10
CA GLN A 47 -16.15 5.66 12.33
C GLN A 47 -15.16 6.83 12.42
N HIS A 48 -13.91 6.62 12.00
CA HIS A 48 -12.89 7.69 12.02
C HIS A 48 -13.25 8.83 11.05
N PHE A 49 -13.95 8.56 9.96
CA PHE A 49 -14.51 9.61 9.10
C PHE A 49 -15.81 10.23 9.64
N GLY A 50 -16.26 9.84 10.84
CA GLY A 50 -17.43 10.39 11.51
C GLY A 50 -18.76 9.79 11.05
N TYR A 51 -18.73 8.66 10.34
CA TYR A 51 -19.93 7.92 9.95
C TYR A 51 -20.24 6.82 10.95
N ASP A 52 -21.50 6.69 11.31
CA ASP A 52 -21.97 5.63 12.18
C ASP A 52 -22.26 4.35 11.36
N THR A 53 -21.62 3.26 11.75
CA THR A 53 -21.72 1.95 11.10
C THR A 53 -23.10 1.31 11.24
N GLU A 54 -23.88 1.68 12.27
CA GLU A 54 -25.27 1.19 12.48
C GLU A 54 -26.26 1.87 11.54
N SER A 55 -26.13 3.19 11.35
CA SER A 55 -27.00 3.97 10.47
C SER A 55 -26.60 3.97 9.00
N THR A 56 -25.48 3.34 8.64
CA THR A 56 -25.00 3.27 7.26
C THR A 56 -25.70 2.14 6.49
N ASP A 57 -26.89 2.47 5.95
CA ASP A 57 -27.75 1.55 5.20
C ASP A 57 -27.17 1.10 3.84
N ASN A 58 -26.17 1.81 3.30
CA ASN A 58 -25.56 1.49 2.00
C ASN A 58 -24.04 1.56 2.14
N GLY A 59 -23.36 0.45 1.87
CA GLY A 59 -21.91 0.31 2.08
C GLY A 59 -21.36 -0.92 1.37
N LEU A 60 -20.14 -1.29 1.72
CA LEU A 60 -19.37 -2.36 1.08
C LEU A 60 -20.14 -3.69 0.97
N MET A 61 -20.89 -4.06 2.03
CA MET A 61 -21.71 -5.27 2.05
C MET A 61 -22.69 -5.35 0.88
N HIS A 62 -23.43 -4.27 0.65
CA HIS A 62 -24.46 -4.21 -0.38
C HIS A 62 -23.87 -4.31 -1.78
N LEU A 63 -22.63 -3.85 -1.97
CA LEU A 63 -21.89 -4.05 -3.22
C LEU A 63 -21.47 -5.51 -3.38
N PHE A 64 -20.99 -6.16 -2.32
CA PHE A 64 -20.57 -7.58 -2.36
C PHE A 64 -21.76 -8.50 -2.67
N LEU A 65 -22.96 -8.14 -2.22
CA LEU A 65 -24.20 -8.86 -2.50
C LEU A 65 -24.89 -8.44 -3.81
N ASN A 66 -24.32 -7.52 -4.59
CA ASN A 66 -24.92 -6.94 -5.80
C ASN A 66 -26.33 -6.34 -5.58
N GLN A 67 -26.58 -5.78 -4.40
CA GLN A 67 -27.88 -5.19 -4.03
C GLN A 67 -27.98 -3.70 -4.33
N LYS A 68 -26.83 -3.01 -4.47
CA LYS A 68 -26.73 -1.57 -4.72
C LYS A 68 -25.66 -1.28 -5.77
N SER A 69 -25.77 -0.14 -6.44
CA SER A 69 -24.69 0.36 -7.29
C SER A 69 -23.62 1.06 -6.46
N PHE A 70 -22.40 1.17 -7.01
CA PHE A 70 -21.29 1.86 -6.34
C PHE A 70 -21.68 3.30 -5.92
N GLY A 71 -22.35 4.03 -6.80
CA GLY A 71 -22.79 5.41 -6.53
C GLY A 71 -23.82 5.54 -5.40
N GLN A 72 -24.56 4.48 -5.10
CA GLN A 72 -25.51 4.44 -3.97
C GLN A 72 -24.83 4.08 -2.64
N ALA A 73 -23.71 3.36 -2.69
CA ALA A 73 -22.99 2.88 -1.51
C ALA A 73 -21.83 3.79 -1.07
N VAL A 74 -21.30 4.60 -1.97
CA VAL A 74 -20.18 5.49 -1.66
C VAL A 74 -20.65 6.75 -0.94
N LEU A 75 -19.99 7.10 0.16
CA LEU A 75 -20.22 8.31 0.92
C LEU A 75 -19.28 9.42 0.43
N LYS A 76 -19.83 10.60 0.13
CA LYS A 76 -19.03 11.77 -0.24
C LYS A 76 -18.63 12.54 1.02
N ARG A 77 -17.37 12.39 1.45
CA ARG A 77 -16.84 13.10 2.62
C ARG A 77 -16.46 14.54 2.27
N ASP A 78 -15.86 14.74 1.09
CA ASP A 78 -15.48 16.03 0.53
C ASP A 78 -15.52 15.94 -1.01
N GLU A 79 -15.26 17.03 -1.72
CA GLU A 79 -15.19 17.11 -3.19
C GLU A 79 -14.20 16.08 -3.76
N ASN A 80 -13.04 15.94 -3.12
CA ASN A 80 -11.95 15.07 -3.56
C ASN A 80 -11.81 13.79 -2.71
N LEU A 81 -12.65 13.59 -1.70
CA LEU A 81 -12.55 12.45 -0.79
C LEU A 81 -13.89 11.72 -0.65
N HIS A 82 -13.91 10.48 -1.11
CA HIS A 82 -15.02 9.57 -0.95
C HIS A 82 -14.65 8.42 -0.01
N VAL A 83 -15.67 7.85 0.65
CA VAL A 83 -15.52 6.74 1.60
C VAL A 83 -16.47 5.62 1.19
N LEU A 84 -15.93 4.43 0.94
CA LEU A 84 -16.70 3.20 0.87
C LEU A 84 -16.71 2.57 2.27
N SER A 85 -17.83 2.80 2.96
CA SER A 85 -18.03 2.43 4.35
C SER A 85 -18.21 0.93 4.55
N ASN A 86 -17.94 0.50 5.77
CA ASN A 86 -18.27 -0.81 6.30
C ASN A 86 -19.55 -0.71 7.16
N ASN A 87 -20.33 -1.79 7.21
CA ASN A 87 -21.49 -1.95 8.06
C ASN A 87 -21.40 -3.27 8.88
N ILE A 88 -22.14 -3.34 9.99
CA ILE A 88 -21.97 -4.37 11.03
C ILE A 88 -22.09 -5.82 10.51
N ASP A 89 -22.84 -6.05 9.44
CA ASP A 89 -23.09 -7.40 8.92
C ASP A 89 -21.98 -7.96 8.02
N MET A 90 -20.82 -7.30 7.88
CA MET A 90 -19.71 -7.86 7.11
C MET A 90 -19.26 -9.24 7.61
N THR A 91 -19.46 -9.55 8.90
CA THR A 91 -19.20 -10.90 9.44
C THR A 91 -20.10 -11.98 8.81
N ALA A 92 -21.36 -11.66 8.48
CA ALA A 92 -22.26 -12.58 7.80
C ALA A 92 -21.86 -12.80 6.34
N ILE A 93 -21.34 -11.75 5.68
CA ILE A 93 -20.80 -11.88 4.32
C ILE A 93 -19.59 -12.79 4.25
N GLU A 94 -18.76 -12.80 5.29
CA GLU A 94 -17.58 -13.68 5.31
C GLU A 94 -17.95 -15.13 4.97
N PHE A 95 -19.03 -15.66 5.56
CA PHE A 95 -19.56 -16.99 5.23
C PHE A 95 -20.05 -17.12 3.78
N THR A 96 -20.70 -16.08 3.25
CA THR A 96 -21.16 -16.04 1.85
C THR A 96 -19.98 -16.04 0.88
N LEU A 97 -18.94 -15.26 1.17
CA LEU A 97 -17.70 -15.22 0.39
C LEU A 97 -17.05 -16.60 0.37
N TYR A 98 -16.92 -17.30 1.50
CA TYR A 98 -16.27 -18.62 1.50
C TYR A 98 -16.94 -19.65 0.58
N LYS A 99 -18.23 -19.50 0.29
CA LYS A 99 -18.99 -20.36 -0.65
C LYS A 99 -18.80 -19.98 -2.11
N SER A 100 -18.31 -18.77 -2.40
CA SER A 100 -18.07 -18.31 -3.77
C SER A 100 -16.77 -18.90 -4.35
N LEU A 101 -16.81 -19.25 -5.65
CA LEU A 101 -15.64 -19.74 -6.39
C LEU A 101 -14.61 -18.64 -6.67
N THR A 102 -15.04 -17.38 -6.76
CA THR A 102 -14.19 -16.21 -7.06
C THR A 102 -14.07 -15.28 -5.85
N ARG A 103 -14.19 -15.85 -4.64
CA ARG A 103 -14.30 -15.12 -3.38
C ARG A 103 -13.17 -14.14 -3.09
N GLU A 104 -11.99 -14.34 -3.64
CA GLU A 104 -10.83 -13.47 -3.48
C GLU A 104 -10.88 -12.22 -4.38
N TYR A 105 -11.77 -12.20 -5.39
CA TYR A 105 -11.84 -11.17 -6.42
C TYR A 105 -12.98 -10.17 -6.24
N VAL A 106 -13.85 -10.36 -5.23
CA VAL A 106 -15.10 -9.60 -5.09
C VAL A 106 -14.83 -8.10 -4.98
N LEU A 107 -13.88 -7.68 -4.15
CA LEU A 107 -13.55 -6.24 -4.06
C LEU A 107 -12.97 -5.69 -5.36
N ARG A 108 -12.13 -6.47 -6.05
CA ARG A 108 -11.55 -6.05 -7.33
C ARG A 108 -12.65 -5.78 -8.35
N ASP A 109 -13.62 -6.68 -8.44
CA ASP A 109 -14.72 -6.59 -9.40
C ASP A 109 -15.66 -5.41 -9.06
N VAL A 110 -15.83 -5.09 -7.75
CA VAL A 110 -16.55 -3.89 -7.30
C VAL A 110 -15.82 -2.59 -7.66
N LEU A 111 -14.49 -2.55 -7.54
CA LEU A 111 -13.70 -1.33 -7.79
C LEU A 111 -13.38 -1.11 -9.27
N GLN A 112 -13.32 -2.16 -10.08
CA GLN A 112 -12.90 -2.10 -11.48
C GLN A 112 -13.67 -1.06 -12.32
N PRO A 113 -15.01 -0.93 -12.22
CA PRO A 113 -15.77 0.04 -13.00
C PRO A 113 -15.47 1.51 -12.67
N VAL A 114 -14.96 1.79 -11.47
CA VAL A 114 -14.76 3.16 -10.94
C VAL A 114 -13.28 3.53 -10.81
N MET A 115 -12.36 2.65 -11.18
CA MET A 115 -10.90 2.90 -11.07
C MET A 115 -10.40 4.14 -11.83
N ALA A 116 -11.13 4.60 -12.85
CA ALA A 116 -10.78 5.80 -13.61
C ALA A 116 -11.19 7.11 -12.91
N ASP A 117 -12.12 7.03 -11.97
CA ASP A 117 -12.68 8.18 -11.27
C ASP A 117 -11.80 8.66 -10.11
N TYR A 118 -10.86 7.82 -9.68
CA TYR A 118 -9.95 8.09 -8.57
C TYR A 118 -8.49 8.01 -9.01
N ASP A 119 -7.67 8.89 -8.47
CA ASP A 119 -6.22 8.84 -8.60
C ASP A 119 -5.62 7.87 -7.58
N PHE A 120 -6.24 7.80 -6.39
CA PHE A 120 -5.87 6.87 -5.32
C PHE A 120 -7.10 6.20 -4.71
N ILE A 121 -7.03 4.88 -4.54
CA ILE A 121 -7.95 4.08 -3.74
C ILE A 121 -7.15 3.49 -2.58
N LEU A 122 -7.46 3.89 -1.35
CA LEU A 122 -6.75 3.45 -0.15
C LEU A 122 -7.63 2.47 0.63
N ILE A 123 -7.13 1.26 0.87
CA ILE A 123 -7.89 0.19 1.52
C ILE A 123 -7.36 -0.02 2.94
N ASP A 124 -8.23 0.12 3.94
CA ASP A 124 -7.95 -0.24 5.34
C ASP A 124 -8.28 -1.72 5.58
N CYS A 125 -7.25 -2.56 5.65
CA CYS A 125 -7.43 -4.01 5.81
C CYS A 125 -7.72 -4.40 7.27
N PRO A 126 -8.34 -5.55 7.55
CA PRO A 126 -8.43 -6.07 8.92
C PRO A 126 -7.06 -6.50 9.49
N PRO A 127 -6.94 -6.69 10.82
CA PRO A 127 -5.68 -7.06 11.48
C PRO A 127 -5.27 -8.53 11.28
N ASN A 128 -6.02 -9.31 10.50
CA ASN A 128 -5.77 -10.71 10.20
C ASN A 128 -5.58 -10.91 8.69
N LEU A 129 -4.99 -12.03 8.28
CA LEU A 129 -4.79 -12.38 6.87
C LEU A 129 -5.92 -13.31 6.34
N GLY A 130 -7.16 -13.02 6.71
CA GLY A 130 -8.36 -13.73 6.27
C GLY A 130 -8.90 -13.26 4.91
N ILE A 131 -10.13 -13.65 4.57
CA ILE A 131 -10.72 -13.42 3.23
C ILE A 131 -10.83 -11.94 2.84
N PHE A 132 -11.05 -11.04 3.81
CA PHE A 132 -11.11 -9.59 3.56
C PHE A 132 -9.75 -9.01 3.19
N SER A 133 -8.69 -9.37 3.94
CA SER A 133 -7.32 -8.98 3.59
C SER A 133 -6.88 -9.56 2.25
N MET A 134 -7.33 -10.77 1.92
CA MET A 134 -7.11 -11.36 0.60
C MET A 134 -7.79 -10.55 -0.50
N ASN A 135 -9.07 -10.19 -0.34
CA ASN A 135 -9.79 -9.33 -1.30
C ASN A 135 -9.11 -7.97 -1.48
N ALA A 136 -8.69 -7.34 -0.38
CA ALA A 136 -7.96 -6.08 -0.42
C ALA A 136 -6.68 -6.19 -1.23
N LEU A 137 -5.86 -7.21 -0.95
CA LEU A 137 -4.60 -7.47 -1.66
C LEU A 137 -4.80 -7.81 -3.14
N VAL A 138 -5.83 -8.57 -3.48
CA VAL A 138 -6.14 -8.93 -4.87
C VAL A 138 -6.65 -7.72 -5.65
N ALA A 139 -7.38 -6.81 -5.02
CA ALA A 139 -7.79 -5.55 -5.65
C ALA A 139 -6.65 -4.52 -5.78
N SER A 140 -5.56 -4.68 -5.02
CA SER A 140 -4.51 -3.67 -4.89
C SER A 140 -3.42 -3.73 -5.96
N THR A 141 -2.95 -2.57 -6.39
CA THR A 141 -1.70 -2.44 -7.16
C THR A 141 -0.49 -2.45 -6.23
N ASP A 142 -0.64 -1.89 -5.04
CA ASP A 142 0.42 -1.71 -4.07
C ASP A 142 -0.06 -2.05 -2.66
N PHE A 143 0.86 -2.44 -1.77
CA PHE A 143 0.55 -2.47 -0.34
C PHE A 143 1.67 -1.86 0.49
N ILE A 144 1.27 -1.26 1.61
CA ILE A 144 2.16 -0.65 2.60
C ILE A 144 1.96 -1.38 3.94
N LEU A 145 3.07 -1.71 4.58
CA LEU A 145 3.06 -2.25 5.93
C LEU A 145 3.10 -1.12 6.92
N VAL A 146 2.12 -1.08 7.81
CA VAL A 146 2.09 -0.14 8.94
C VAL A 146 2.66 -0.88 10.13
N VAL A 147 3.69 -0.34 10.78
CA VAL A 147 4.42 -1.04 11.84
C VAL A 147 4.59 -0.14 13.06
N SER A 148 4.16 -0.62 14.23
CA SER A 148 4.48 0.01 15.51
C SER A 148 5.59 -0.77 16.22
N PRO A 149 6.65 -0.11 16.75
CA PRO A 149 7.70 -0.78 17.50
C PRO A 149 7.20 -1.64 18.66
N GLU A 150 6.15 -1.20 19.36
CA GLU A 150 5.59 -1.89 20.53
C GLU A 150 4.86 -3.18 20.16
N PHE A 151 4.29 -3.25 18.95
CA PHE A 151 3.32 -4.27 18.58
C PHE A 151 3.76 -5.16 17.42
N PHE A 152 5.00 -5.03 16.96
CA PHE A 152 5.52 -5.78 15.82
C PHE A 152 6.40 -6.96 16.25
N PRO A 153 5.83 -8.18 16.42
CA PRO A 153 6.66 -9.35 16.60
C PRO A 153 7.37 -9.64 15.28
N MET A 154 8.70 -9.74 15.31
CA MET A 154 9.51 -10.12 14.13
C MET A 154 9.03 -11.41 13.44
N ARG A 155 8.36 -12.29 14.19
CA ARG A 155 7.74 -13.52 13.68
C ARG A 155 6.61 -13.26 12.66
N ALA A 156 6.05 -12.05 12.62
CA ALA A 156 4.97 -11.65 11.71
C ALA A 156 5.41 -11.41 10.27
N ILE A 157 6.71 -11.19 10.04
CA ILE A 157 7.25 -10.89 8.70
C ILE A 157 7.05 -12.08 7.75
N LYS A 158 7.36 -13.29 8.22
CA LYS A 158 7.33 -14.48 7.36
C LYS A 158 5.91 -14.81 6.86
N PRO A 159 4.89 -14.94 7.72
CA PRO A 159 3.51 -15.18 7.27
C PRO A 159 3.04 -14.11 6.27
N LEU A 160 3.38 -12.85 6.51
CA LEU A 160 3.01 -11.76 5.62
C LEU A 160 3.68 -11.88 4.24
N TYR A 161 4.97 -12.22 4.23
CA TYR A 161 5.72 -12.46 3.00
C TYR A 161 5.17 -13.66 2.22
N ASP A 162 4.83 -14.75 2.90
CA ASP A 162 4.23 -15.95 2.30
C ASP A 162 2.85 -15.62 1.69
N THR A 163 2.01 -14.84 2.40
CA THR A 163 0.73 -14.35 1.86
C THR A 163 0.93 -13.43 0.66
N PHE A 164 1.90 -12.51 0.72
CA PHE A 164 2.22 -11.64 -0.41
C PHE A 164 2.62 -12.46 -1.64
N LEU A 165 3.53 -13.43 -1.51
CA LEU A 165 3.92 -14.30 -2.61
C LEU A 165 2.74 -15.11 -3.15
N MET A 166 1.89 -15.61 -2.27
CA MET A 166 0.69 -16.35 -2.67
C MET A 166 -0.27 -15.47 -3.49
N VAL A 167 -0.59 -14.26 -3.02
CA VAL A 167 -1.43 -13.32 -3.77
C VAL A 167 -0.76 -12.96 -5.09
N LYS A 168 0.51 -12.52 -5.05
CA LYS A 168 1.23 -12.07 -6.23
C LYS A 168 1.31 -13.15 -7.31
N ASN A 169 1.55 -14.40 -6.91
CA ASN A 169 1.83 -15.46 -7.85
C ASN A 169 0.59 -16.24 -8.29
N LYS A 170 -0.52 -16.21 -7.53
CA LYS A 170 -1.71 -17.01 -7.84
C LYS A 170 -2.95 -16.19 -8.15
N LEU A 171 -3.04 -14.94 -7.67
CA LEU A 171 -4.29 -14.18 -7.68
C LEU A 171 -4.15 -12.79 -8.33
N ASN A 172 -3.03 -12.09 -8.13
CA ASN A 172 -2.80 -10.76 -8.67
C ASN A 172 -1.31 -10.48 -8.94
N HIS A 173 -0.88 -10.68 -10.18
CA HIS A 173 0.52 -10.50 -10.60
C HIS A 173 1.02 -9.05 -10.54
N THR A 174 0.13 -8.06 -10.47
CA THR A 174 0.52 -6.65 -10.48
C THR A 174 0.90 -6.13 -9.10
N LEU A 175 0.52 -6.83 -8.03
CA LEU A 175 0.72 -6.41 -6.64
C LEU A 175 2.20 -6.15 -6.33
N GLN A 176 2.50 -4.93 -5.88
CA GLN A 176 3.84 -4.52 -5.46
C GLN A 176 3.90 -4.23 -3.96
N PHE A 177 4.99 -4.66 -3.34
CA PHE A 177 5.33 -4.21 -2.00
C PHE A 177 5.92 -2.81 -2.07
N LYS A 178 5.17 -1.81 -1.60
CA LYS A 178 5.57 -0.41 -1.71
C LYS A 178 6.56 -0.02 -0.64
N GLY A 179 6.28 -0.39 0.61
CA GLY A 179 7.21 -0.14 1.72
C GLY A 179 6.61 -0.35 3.11
N VAL A 180 7.37 0.03 4.12
CA VAL A 180 7.04 -0.01 5.54
C VAL A 180 7.02 1.40 6.09
N VAL A 181 5.90 1.81 6.70
CA VAL A 181 5.80 3.05 7.47
C VAL A 181 5.77 2.71 8.95
N MET A 182 6.62 3.38 9.73
CA MET A 182 6.61 3.22 11.18
C MET A 182 5.67 4.23 11.84
N THR A 183 4.87 3.76 12.80
CA THR A 183 3.89 4.57 13.53
C THR A 183 4.08 4.47 15.03
N MET A 184 3.51 5.41 15.79
CA MET A 184 3.60 5.45 17.25
C MET A 184 5.05 5.38 17.75
N CYS A 185 5.97 6.01 17.02
CA CYS A 185 7.40 5.92 17.32
C CYS A 185 7.81 6.87 18.43
N ASP A 186 8.61 6.36 19.38
CA ASP A 186 9.43 7.16 20.30
C ASP A 186 10.90 6.73 20.19
N PHE A 187 11.66 7.43 19.35
CA PHE A 187 13.08 7.16 19.13
C PHE A 187 13.99 7.61 20.28
N ARG A 188 13.45 8.12 21.39
CA ARG A 188 14.22 8.25 22.64
C ARG A 188 14.42 6.89 23.30
N THR A 189 13.60 5.90 22.96
CA THR A 189 13.70 4.53 23.49
C THR A 189 14.66 3.69 22.66
N ARG A 190 15.44 2.82 23.33
CA ARG A 190 16.31 1.84 22.64
C ARG A 190 15.51 0.86 21.79
N HIS A 191 14.35 0.43 22.29
CA HIS A 191 13.47 -0.53 21.59
C HIS A 191 13.05 -0.02 20.21
N ALA A 192 12.56 1.22 20.09
CA ALA A 192 12.17 1.77 18.80
C ALA A 192 13.35 1.88 17.82
N GLN A 193 14.53 2.27 18.32
CA GLN A 193 15.75 2.34 17.51
C GLN A 193 16.20 0.95 17.02
N GLU A 194 16.11 -0.08 17.86
CA GLU A 194 16.43 -1.46 17.50
C GLU A 194 15.46 -2.00 16.44
N ILE A 195 14.15 -1.82 16.63
CA ILE A 195 13.15 -2.22 15.64
C ILE A 195 13.41 -1.52 14.30
N ARG A 196 13.72 -0.22 14.30
CA ARG A 196 14.07 0.51 13.07
C ARG A 196 15.27 -0.10 12.37
N LYS A 197 16.37 -0.36 13.08
CA LYS A 197 17.57 -1.00 12.49
C LYS A 197 17.25 -2.36 11.88
N ILE A 198 16.39 -3.14 12.53
CA ILE A 198 15.96 -4.44 12.03
C ILE A 198 15.12 -4.28 10.75
N LEU A 199 14.18 -3.34 10.73
CA LEU A 199 13.38 -3.05 9.53
C LEU A 199 14.24 -2.52 8.38
N GLU A 200 15.21 -1.64 8.65
CA GLU A 200 16.18 -1.15 7.66
C GLU A 200 17.00 -2.30 7.06
N LYS A 201 17.42 -3.27 7.89
CA LYS A 201 18.16 -4.45 7.44
C LYS A 201 17.30 -5.39 6.59
N ASN A 202 16.04 -5.63 6.97
CA ASN A 202 15.15 -6.59 6.29
C ASN A 202 14.45 -6.00 5.07
N PHE A 203 14.23 -4.68 5.05
CA PHE A 203 13.52 -3.96 4.01
C PHE A 203 14.37 -2.78 3.49
N PRO A 204 15.59 -3.05 2.98
CA PRO A 204 16.47 -2.00 2.47
C PRO A 204 15.77 -1.28 1.31
N HIS A 205 15.77 0.06 1.36
CA HIS A 205 15.09 0.93 0.38
C HIS A 205 13.55 0.80 0.31
N LYS A 206 12.96 0.09 1.28
CA LYS A 206 11.51 -0.07 1.42
C LYS A 206 10.99 0.44 2.75
N LEU A 207 11.86 0.81 3.69
CA LEU A 207 11.47 1.55 4.88
C LEU A 207 11.38 3.04 4.54
N TYR A 208 10.22 3.65 4.78
CA TYR A 208 10.06 5.10 4.70
C TYR A 208 10.93 5.80 5.74
N LYS A 209 11.57 6.91 5.33
CA LYS A 209 12.38 7.74 6.22
C LYS A 209 11.50 8.44 7.24
N SER A 210 10.34 8.92 6.78
CA SER A 210 9.28 9.51 7.57
C SER A 210 8.61 8.46 8.45
N TYR A 211 8.21 8.88 9.65
CA TYR A 211 7.56 8.04 10.63
C TYR A 211 6.57 8.87 11.43
N ILE A 212 5.57 8.21 12.00
CA ILE A 212 4.54 8.87 12.79
C ILE A 212 4.89 8.74 14.27
N ARG A 213 5.05 9.87 14.96
CA ARG A 213 5.28 9.90 16.41
C ARG A 213 4.02 9.57 17.18
N ASN A 214 4.19 9.11 18.43
CA ASN A 214 3.06 9.00 19.33
C ASN A 214 2.51 10.40 19.63
N ASN A 215 1.22 10.63 19.35
CA ASN A 215 0.59 11.93 19.49
C ASN A 215 -0.86 11.77 19.97
N VAL A 216 -1.22 12.48 21.05
CA VAL A 216 -2.56 12.47 21.64
C VAL A 216 -3.59 13.06 20.65
N ALA A 217 -3.23 14.08 19.89
CA ALA A 217 -4.12 14.72 18.92
C ALA A 217 -4.62 13.74 17.85
N LEU A 218 -3.84 12.70 17.50
CA LEU A 218 -4.29 11.67 16.56
C LEU A 218 -5.39 10.78 17.15
N LYS A 219 -5.35 10.52 18.46
CA LYS A 219 -6.38 9.75 19.16
C LYS A 219 -7.65 10.57 19.31
N GLU A 220 -7.52 11.84 19.67
CA GLU A 220 -8.63 12.78 19.81
C GLU A 220 -9.33 13.01 18.47
N ALA A 221 -8.57 13.26 17.40
CA ALA A 221 -9.09 13.38 16.03
C ALA A 221 -9.94 12.15 15.65
N SER A 222 -9.40 10.94 15.87
CA SER A 222 -10.11 9.68 15.62
C SER A 222 -11.41 9.57 16.41
N SER A 223 -11.41 9.94 17.69
CA SER A 223 -12.61 9.87 18.54
C SER A 223 -13.70 10.88 18.15
N LEU A 224 -13.32 11.93 17.42
CA LEU A 224 -14.21 13.01 16.98
C LEU A 224 -14.66 12.85 15.52
N GLY A 225 -14.33 11.73 14.85
CA GLY A 225 -14.68 11.52 13.45
C GLY A 225 -13.99 12.49 12.50
N LYS A 226 -12.73 12.87 12.82
CA LYS A 226 -11.93 13.84 12.09
C LYS A 226 -10.56 13.28 11.75
N SER A 227 -10.06 13.63 10.58
CA SER A 227 -8.63 13.54 10.27
C SER A 227 -7.83 14.51 11.13
N ILE A 228 -6.52 14.29 11.23
CA ILE A 228 -5.62 15.19 11.95
C ILE A 228 -5.59 16.59 11.33
N PHE A 229 -5.81 16.70 10.02
CA PHE A 229 -5.81 17.98 9.31
C PHE A 229 -7.08 18.79 9.57
N GLU A 230 -8.20 18.14 9.86
CA GLU A 230 -9.44 18.79 10.31
C GLU A 230 -9.42 19.12 11.82
N TYR A 231 -8.75 18.29 12.62
CA TYR A 231 -8.70 18.44 14.07
C TYR A 231 -7.63 19.44 14.53
N ASP A 232 -6.36 19.21 14.17
CA ASP A 232 -5.24 20.08 14.50
C ASP A 232 -4.15 20.02 13.39
N PRO A 233 -4.28 20.85 12.34
CA PRO A 233 -3.36 20.86 11.21
C PRO A 233 -1.94 21.35 11.56
N ARG A 234 -1.74 21.96 12.74
CA ARG A 234 -0.43 22.41 13.22
C ARG A 234 0.23 21.39 14.15
N SER A 235 -0.46 20.29 14.45
CA SER A 235 0.08 19.25 15.31
C SER A 235 1.28 18.56 14.68
N ILE A 236 2.10 17.97 15.53
CA ILE A 236 3.18 17.06 15.13
C ILE A 236 2.66 15.90 14.26
N GLY A 237 1.43 15.43 14.52
CA GLY A 237 0.83 14.32 13.77
C GLY A 237 0.49 14.71 12.34
N ALA A 238 -0.04 15.93 12.14
CA ALA A 238 -0.27 16.48 10.81
C ALA A 238 1.03 16.60 10.03
N PHE A 239 2.08 17.15 10.64
CA PHE A 239 3.41 17.25 10.03
C PHE A 239 4.00 15.87 9.66
N ASP A 240 3.88 14.89 10.56
CA ASP A 240 4.40 13.53 10.33
C ASP A 240 3.68 12.84 9.16
N TYR A 241 2.35 12.95 9.08
CA TYR A 241 1.58 12.39 7.97
C TYR A 241 1.82 13.13 6.66
N GLN A 242 1.92 14.47 6.68
CA GLN A 242 2.34 15.24 5.51
C GLN A 242 3.69 14.74 4.98
N SER A 243 4.70 14.62 5.85
CA SER A 243 6.04 14.16 5.46
C SER A 243 6.01 12.75 4.85
N PHE A 244 5.26 11.84 5.47
CA PHE A 244 5.07 10.49 4.95
C PHE A 244 4.39 10.47 3.59
N VAL A 245 3.30 11.22 3.40
CA VAL A 245 2.56 11.22 2.13
C VAL A 245 3.38 11.87 1.02
N GLU A 246 4.10 12.96 1.31
CA GLU A 246 5.02 13.57 0.35
C GLU A 246 6.15 12.61 -0.07
N GLU A 247 6.72 11.87 0.88
CA GLU A 247 7.71 10.83 0.58
C GLU A 247 7.11 9.70 -0.28
N PHE A 248 5.90 9.24 0.07
CA PHE A 248 5.14 8.26 -0.70
C PHE A 248 4.90 8.71 -2.15
N LEU A 249 4.54 9.98 -2.38
CA LEU A 249 4.36 10.57 -3.70
C LEU A 249 5.69 10.68 -4.47
N ARG A 250 6.78 11.14 -3.83
CA ARG A 250 8.10 11.23 -4.46
C ARG A 250 8.65 9.87 -4.87
N ASP A 251 8.46 8.83 -4.07
CA ASP A 251 8.85 7.47 -4.43
C ASP A 251 8.01 6.93 -5.59
N ASN A 252 6.80 7.44 -5.81
CA ASN A 252 5.97 7.09 -6.96
C ASN A 252 6.48 7.73 -8.25
N GLU A 253 6.94 8.98 -8.20
CA GLU A 253 7.54 9.67 -9.34
C GLU A 253 8.98 9.19 -9.60
N THR A 254 9.79 9.05 -8.56
CA THR A 254 11.19 8.62 -8.65
C THR A 254 11.30 7.17 -9.10
N ALA A 255 10.44 6.26 -8.66
CA ALA A 255 10.45 4.88 -9.18
C ALA A 255 10.04 4.82 -10.66
N ARG A 256 9.08 5.65 -11.09
CA ARG A 256 8.67 5.77 -12.50
C ARG A 256 9.81 6.34 -13.35
N HIS A 257 10.45 7.42 -12.89
CA HIS A 257 11.59 8.05 -13.57
C HIS A 257 12.84 7.17 -13.57
N LYS A 258 13.17 6.49 -12.47
CA LYS A 258 14.28 5.53 -12.42
C LYS A 258 14.05 4.35 -13.35
N ARG A 259 12.82 3.80 -13.39
CA ARG A 259 12.47 2.71 -14.30
C ARG A 259 12.64 3.15 -15.76
N ALA A 260 12.08 4.29 -16.15
CA ALA A 260 12.24 4.85 -17.49
C ALA A 260 13.71 5.20 -17.81
N TYR A 261 14.44 5.77 -16.85
CA TYR A 261 15.85 6.10 -16.98
C TYR A 261 16.70 4.86 -17.22
N TYR A 262 16.61 3.83 -16.38
CA TYR A 262 17.42 2.62 -16.53
C TYR A 262 16.99 1.78 -17.74
N GLU A 263 15.71 1.78 -18.10
CA GLU A 263 15.23 1.15 -19.33
C GLU A 263 15.83 1.83 -20.57
N SER A 264 15.81 3.17 -20.62
CA SER A 264 16.44 3.93 -21.71
C SER A 264 17.96 3.73 -21.79
N HIS A 265 18.66 3.61 -20.66
CA HIS A 265 20.10 3.35 -20.64
C HIS A 265 20.40 1.92 -21.07
N PHE A 266 19.60 0.95 -20.61
CA PHE A 266 19.75 -0.45 -20.99
C PHE A 266 19.62 -0.65 -22.51
N HIS A 267 18.62 -0.02 -23.13
CA HIS A 267 18.43 -0.09 -24.59
C HIS A 267 19.52 0.59 -25.42
N ARG A 268 20.34 1.47 -24.82
CA ARG A 268 21.48 2.12 -25.48
C ARG A 268 22.77 1.30 -25.42
N LEU A 269 22.83 0.28 -24.56
CA LEU A 269 23.99 -0.61 -24.46
C LEU A 269 24.07 -1.53 -25.68
N SER A 270 25.29 -1.96 -26.01
CA SER A 270 25.49 -2.98 -27.05
C SER A 270 24.84 -4.32 -26.66
N PRO A 271 24.51 -5.20 -27.62
CA PRO A 271 23.94 -6.50 -27.32
C PRO A 271 24.78 -7.34 -26.34
N GLY A 272 26.12 -7.23 -26.42
CA GLY A 272 27.04 -7.92 -25.49
C GLY A 272 26.91 -7.39 -24.05
N GLU A 273 26.92 -6.07 -23.86
CA GLU A 273 26.77 -5.45 -22.53
C GLU A 273 25.38 -5.73 -21.93
N GLN A 274 24.33 -5.73 -22.75
CA GLN A 274 22.99 -6.11 -22.31
C GLN A 274 22.95 -7.56 -21.82
N GLN A 275 23.60 -8.48 -22.54
CA GLN A 275 23.69 -9.89 -22.17
C GLN A 275 24.49 -10.09 -20.89
N GLU A 276 25.61 -9.37 -20.69
CA GLU A 276 26.40 -9.43 -19.46
C GLU A 276 25.62 -8.93 -18.24
N ILE A 277 24.91 -7.80 -18.37
CA ILE A 277 24.08 -7.28 -17.27
C ILE A 277 22.93 -8.23 -16.97
N ILE A 278 22.26 -8.79 -17.98
CA ILE A 278 21.21 -9.80 -17.79
C ILE A 278 21.80 -11.05 -17.12
N HIS A 279 22.98 -11.50 -17.54
CA HIS A 279 23.66 -12.65 -16.96
C HIS A 279 23.99 -12.42 -15.48
N PHE A 280 24.55 -11.26 -15.14
CA PHE A 280 24.83 -10.89 -13.76
C PHE A 280 23.54 -10.74 -12.94
N ALA A 281 22.49 -10.16 -13.51
CA ALA A 281 21.17 -10.09 -12.85
C ALA A 281 20.62 -11.49 -12.55
N ARG A 282 20.72 -12.43 -13.50
CA ARG A 282 20.33 -13.85 -13.31
C ARG A 282 21.12 -14.54 -12.21
N GLN A 283 22.41 -14.26 -12.09
CA GLN A 283 23.27 -14.81 -11.03
C GLN A 283 22.94 -14.26 -9.63
N ASN A 284 22.30 -13.08 -9.54
CA ASN A 284 21.88 -12.50 -8.26
C ASN A 284 20.44 -12.88 -7.86
N LEU A 285 19.70 -13.56 -8.74
CA LEU A 285 18.43 -14.18 -8.38
C LEU A 285 18.64 -15.35 -7.42
N SER A 286 17.66 -15.59 -6.54
CA SER A 286 17.64 -16.77 -5.68
C SER A 286 17.70 -18.06 -6.52
N ASN A 287 18.30 -19.13 -5.97
CA ASN A 287 18.42 -20.41 -6.68
C ASN A 287 17.06 -20.91 -7.21
N TYR A 288 16.00 -20.72 -6.41
CA TYR A 288 14.61 -21.02 -6.79
C TYR A 288 14.14 -20.25 -8.04
N ASN A 289 14.47 -18.96 -8.16
CA ASN A 289 14.07 -18.14 -9.31
C ASN A 289 14.97 -18.38 -10.53
N ARG A 290 16.24 -18.75 -10.31
CA ARG A 290 17.22 -19.02 -11.38
C ARG A 290 16.88 -20.28 -12.16
N GLU A 291 16.52 -21.36 -11.46
CA GLU A 291 16.14 -22.66 -12.06
C GLU A 291 14.83 -22.57 -12.88
N ARG A 292 13.97 -21.62 -12.56
CA ARG A 292 12.67 -21.40 -13.24
C ARG A 292 12.75 -20.48 -14.45
N LEU A 293 13.84 -19.73 -14.61
CA LEU A 293 13.95 -18.69 -15.63
C LEU A 293 14.20 -19.26 -17.04
N ASP A 294 14.74 -20.48 -17.11
CA ASP A 294 15.04 -21.18 -18.37
C ASP A 294 14.00 -22.28 -18.69
N SER A 295 13.03 -22.54 -17.79
CA SER A 295 12.11 -23.70 -17.89
C SER A 295 10.65 -23.36 -18.17
N VAL A 296 10.25 -22.09 -18.21
CA VAL A 296 8.89 -21.68 -18.56
C VAL A 296 8.93 -20.37 -19.34
N ASP A 297 8.52 -20.42 -20.60
CA ASP A 297 8.28 -19.21 -21.39
C ASP A 297 7.22 -18.35 -20.67
N GLU A 298 7.64 -17.13 -20.31
CA GLU A 298 6.79 -15.99 -19.95
C GLU A 298 6.07 -15.97 -18.59
N GLU A 299 6.74 -16.28 -17.47
CA GLU A 299 6.23 -15.85 -16.16
C GLU A 299 6.49 -14.34 -15.93
N PRO A 300 5.46 -13.46 -15.86
CA PRO A 300 5.65 -12.00 -15.72
C PRO A 300 6.41 -11.62 -14.44
N ILE A 301 6.33 -12.48 -13.42
CA ILE A 301 7.01 -12.32 -12.13
C ILE A 301 8.51 -12.58 -12.24
N LEU A 302 8.93 -13.59 -13.01
CA LEU A 302 10.34 -13.85 -13.26
C LEU A 302 10.95 -12.77 -14.14
N LYS A 303 10.18 -12.25 -15.12
CA LYS A 303 10.56 -11.06 -15.91
C LYS A 303 10.72 -9.83 -15.00
N GLU A 304 9.79 -9.58 -14.07
CA GLU A 304 9.88 -8.46 -13.14
C GLU A 304 11.02 -8.62 -12.11
N ALA A 305 11.26 -9.83 -11.61
CA ALA A 305 12.38 -10.11 -10.71
C ALA A 305 13.74 -9.88 -11.41
N LEU A 306 13.87 -10.34 -12.66
CA LEU A 306 15.04 -10.09 -13.49
C LEU A 306 15.20 -8.59 -13.78
N LEU A 307 14.10 -7.88 -14.03
CA LEU A 307 14.10 -6.42 -14.26
C LEU A 307 14.58 -5.66 -13.04
N ILE A 308 14.18 -6.07 -11.84
CA ILE A 308 14.60 -5.49 -10.57
C ILE A 308 16.11 -5.69 -10.36
N GLU A 309 16.61 -6.91 -10.53
CA GLU A 309 18.05 -7.19 -10.39
C GLU A 309 18.88 -6.46 -11.47
N ARG A 310 18.39 -6.41 -12.71
CA ARG A 310 18.98 -5.61 -13.79
C ARG A 310 19.11 -4.13 -13.41
N ASN A 311 18.02 -3.53 -12.90
CA ASN A 311 18.00 -2.12 -12.55
C ASN A 311 18.93 -1.79 -11.36
N LYS A 312 19.13 -2.72 -10.42
CA LYS A 312 20.13 -2.56 -9.34
C LYS A 312 21.56 -2.51 -9.87
N ILE A 313 21.87 -3.23 -10.94
CA ILE A 313 23.18 -3.21 -11.59
C ILE A 313 23.36 -1.90 -12.34
N LEU A 314 22.35 -1.50 -13.12
CA LEU A 314 22.36 -0.24 -13.87
C LEU A 314 22.47 0.98 -12.94
N GLU A 315 21.92 0.91 -11.73
CA GLU A 315 22.08 1.97 -10.72
C GLU A 315 23.53 2.13 -10.24
N LYS A 316 24.30 1.05 -10.21
CA LYS A 316 25.74 1.12 -9.87
C LYS A 316 26.57 1.66 -11.03
N LEU A 317 26.21 1.30 -12.27
CA LEU A 317 26.93 1.70 -13.49
C LEU A 317 26.58 3.12 -13.94
N PHE A 318 25.32 3.50 -13.82
CA PHE A 318 24.76 4.77 -14.26
C PHE A 318 23.98 5.44 -13.12
N PRO A 319 24.67 5.94 -12.08
CA PRO A 319 24.00 6.48 -10.90
C PRO A 319 22.95 7.53 -11.26
N TYR A 320 21.70 7.29 -10.87
CA TYR A 320 20.61 8.23 -11.12
C TYR A 320 20.81 9.49 -10.28
N ARG A 321 21.34 10.55 -10.90
CA ARG A 321 21.50 11.88 -10.30
C ARG A 321 20.28 12.73 -10.65
N GLN A 322 19.33 12.83 -9.72
CA GLN A 322 18.23 13.77 -9.82
C GLN A 322 18.82 15.19 -9.83
N TYR A 323 18.64 15.93 -10.93
CA TYR A 323 19.02 17.34 -11.10
C TYR A 323 20.51 17.69 -10.91
N ALA A 324 21.26 17.65 -12.01
CA ALA A 324 22.27 18.66 -12.27
C ALA A 324 21.88 19.39 -13.56
N ALA A 325 21.80 20.72 -13.48
CA ALA A 325 21.46 21.68 -14.54
C ALA A 325 19.96 21.81 -14.90
N SER A 326 19.34 22.83 -14.31
CA SER A 326 18.51 23.76 -15.09
C SER A 326 19.26 24.14 -16.37
N PRO A 327 18.66 24.05 -17.57
CA PRO A 327 19.15 24.84 -18.68
C PRO A 327 18.67 26.27 -18.43
N LYS A 328 19.57 27.10 -17.91
CA LYS A 328 19.67 28.45 -18.45
C LYS A 328 20.16 28.26 -19.88
N GLU A 329 19.28 28.53 -20.84
CA GLU A 329 19.53 29.30 -22.07
C GLU A 329 18.20 29.59 -22.76
#